data_AF-A0A845S8L8-F1
#
_entry.id   AF-A0A845S8L8-F1
#
_cell.length_a   1.000
_cell.length_b   1.000
_cell.length_c   1.000
_cell.angle_alpha   90.00
_cell.angle_beta   90.00
_cell.angle_gamma   90.00
#
_symmetry.space_group_name_H-M   'P 1'
#
loop_
_entity.id
_entity.type
_entity.pdbx_description
1 polymer ?
#
loop_
_entity_poly.entity_id
_entity_poly.type
_entity_poly.pdbx_seq_one_letter_code
_entity_poly.pdbx_strand_id
1 'polypeptide(L)'
;MSKTATNLIVILGFITIAFAGYYLYIQKDNATLVTKTDTHATQEMLKNAKVFIGYGETLRKVTLNMAFFEDDRFRSLNTYTTPIIEQSVGRNNPFTRASKVQTSSPSF
;
A
#
# COMPACT_ATOMS: atom_id res chain seq x y z
N MET A 1 18.81 -65.84 -0.03
CA MET A 1 18.06 -65.16 1.05
C MET A 1 16.83 -65.99 1.39
N SER A 2 16.49 -66.11 2.68
CA SER A 2 15.30 -66.86 3.10
C SER A 2 14.01 -66.16 2.64
N LYS A 3 12.99 -66.92 2.21
CA LYS A 3 11.68 -66.40 1.82
C LYS A 3 11.04 -65.54 2.91
N THR A 4 11.29 -65.87 4.19
CA THR A 4 10.85 -65.08 5.34
C THR A 4 11.54 -63.71 5.41
N ALA A 5 12.82 -63.63 5.07
CA ALA A 5 13.55 -62.36 5.07
C ALA A 5 13.06 -61.44 3.93
N THR A 6 12.78 -61.99 2.75
CA THR A 6 12.21 -61.24 1.63
C THR A 6 10.82 -60.68 1.98
N ASN A 7 9.94 -61.50 2.58
CA ASN A 7 8.61 -61.03 3.00
C ASN A 7 8.70 -59.94 4.06
N LEU A 8 9.63 -60.06 5.03
CA LEU A 8 9.85 -59.04 6.05
C LEU A 8 10.28 -57.70 5.44
N ILE A 9 11.21 -57.72 4.48
CA ILE A 9 11.69 -56.51 3.80
C ILE A 9 10.57 -55.86 2.99
N VAL A 10 9.74 -56.65 2.31
CA VAL A 10 8.61 -56.13 1.53
C VAL A 10 7.57 -55.47 2.45
N ILE A 11 7.21 -56.12 3.55
CA ILE A 11 6.27 -55.56 4.54
C ILE A 11 6.83 -54.27 5.14
N LEU A 12 8.10 -54.27 5.52
CA LEU A 12 8.77 -53.09 6.07
C LEU A 12 8.78 -51.94 5.06
N GLY A 13 9.06 -52.23 3.79
CA GLY A 13 9.00 -51.28 2.68
C GLY A 13 7.63 -50.63 2.53
N PHE A 14 6.56 -51.44 2.54
CA PHE A 14 5.18 -50.93 2.48
C PHE A 14 4.85 -50.03 3.67
N ILE A 15 5.26 -50.41 4.89
CA ILE A 15 5.04 -49.60 6.09
C ILE A 15 5.76 -48.25 5.98
N THR A 16 7.01 -48.23 5.50
CA THR A 16 7.75 -46.98 5.31
C THR A 16 7.11 -46.06 4.28
N ILE A 17 6.63 -46.61 3.15
CA ILE A 17 5.96 -45.81 2.11
C ILE A 17 4.62 -45.26 2.64
N ALA A 18 3.85 -46.08 3.34
CA ALA A 18 2.59 -45.65 3.94
C ALA A 18 2.81 -44.56 5.00
N PHE A 19 3.83 -44.69 5.84
CA PHE A 19 4.19 -43.69 6.85
C PHE A 19 4.66 -42.37 6.21
N ALA A 20 5.55 -42.44 5.21
CA ALA A 20 6.01 -41.27 4.46
C ALA A 20 4.85 -40.57 3.74
N GLY A 21 3.96 -41.35 3.10
CA GLY A 21 2.77 -40.83 2.44
C GLY A 21 1.81 -40.16 3.42
N TYR A 22 1.55 -40.76 4.58
CA TYR A 22 0.72 -40.18 5.64
C TYR A 22 1.33 -38.90 6.22
N TYR A 23 2.64 -38.89 6.44
CA TYR A 23 3.37 -37.72 6.94
C TYR A 23 3.30 -36.55 5.96
N LEU A 24 3.54 -36.80 4.67
CA LEU A 24 3.40 -35.78 3.61
C LEU A 24 1.94 -35.35 3.43
N TYR A 25 1.00 -36.27 3.55
CA TYR A 25 -0.43 -35.98 3.47
C TYR A 25 -0.89 -35.07 4.62
N ILE A 26 -0.41 -35.27 5.85
CA ILE A 26 -0.71 -34.34 6.96
C ILE A 26 0.07 -33.03 6.82
N GLN A 27 1.29 -33.07 6.30
CA GLN A 27 2.04 -31.85 6.03
C GLN A 27 1.43 -30.98 4.93
N LYS A 28 0.64 -31.51 3.99
CA LYS A 28 0.02 -30.67 2.95
C LYS A 28 -0.88 -29.56 3.55
N ASP A 29 -1.50 -29.83 4.69
CA ASP A 29 -2.36 -28.86 5.39
C ASP A 29 -1.51 -27.85 6.18
N ASN A 30 -0.28 -28.22 6.57
CA ASN A 30 0.74 -27.32 7.14
C ASN A 30 1.64 -26.65 6.07
N ALA A 31 1.56 -27.11 4.82
CA ALA A 31 2.15 -26.52 3.62
C ALA A 31 1.17 -25.58 2.92
N THR A 32 0.08 -25.21 3.61
CA THR A 32 -0.45 -23.86 3.44
C THR A 32 0.74 -22.94 3.61
N LEU A 33 1.06 -22.13 2.59
CA LEU A 33 1.95 -20.99 2.76
C LEU A 33 1.54 -20.33 4.07
N VAL A 34 2.33 -20.54 5.11
CA VAL A 34 2.27 -19.73 6.30
C VAL A 34 2.85 -18.41 5.82
N THR A 35 2.06 -17.66 5.03
CA THR A 35 1.71 -16.31 5.45
C THR A 35 1.39 -16.51 6.91
N LYS A 36 2.41 -16.37 7.76
CA LYS A 36 2.19 -16.01 9.14
C LYS A 36 1.22 -14.86 8.94
N THR A 37 -0.04 -15.03 9.30
CA THR A 37 -0.84 -13.87 9.66
C THR A 37 0.00 -13.29 10.76
N ASP A 38 0.87 -12.38 10.36
CA ASP A 38 1.97 -11.92 11.17
C ASP A 38 1.20 -11.07 12.17
N THR A 39 0.90 -11.67 13.31
CA THR A 39 0.11 -11.04 14.36
C THR A 39 0.80 -9.75 14.76
N HIS A 40 2.13 -9.69 14.60
CA HIS A 40 2.92 -8.46 14.58
C HIS A 40 2.52 -7.48 13.49
N ALA A 41 2.50 -7.84 12.19
CA ALA A 41 2.09 -6.92 11.12
C ALA A 41 0.64 -6.44 11.28
N THR A 42 -0.25 -7.30 11.77
CA THR A 42 -1.67 -6.96 12.02
C THR A 42 -1.81 -6.00 13.20
N GLN A 43 -1.07 -6.24 14.30
CA GLN A 43 -0.99 -5.32 15.44
C GLN A 43 -0.31 -3.99 15.08
N GLU A 44 0.69 -4.03 14.21
CA GLU A 44 1.43 -2.86 13.73
C GLU A 44 0.56 -2.00 12.81
N MET A 45 -0.21 -2.60 11.90
CA MET A 45 -1.26 -1.90 11.15
C MET A 45 -2.29 -1.26 12.09
N LEU A 46 -2.75 -1.98 13.11
CA LEU A 46 -3.74 -1.45 14.06
C LEU A 46 -3.19 -0.29 14.89
N LYS A 47 -1.91 -0.36 15.27
CA LYS A 47 -1.18 0.71 15.96
C LYS A 47 -1.03 1.93 15.06
N ASN A 48 -0.63 1.74 13.81
CA ASN A 48 -0.44 2.81 12.83
C ASN A 48 -1.77 3.49 12.47
N ALA A 49 -2.86 2.73 12.36
CA ALA A 49 -4.20 3.27 12.12
C ALA A 49 -4.67 4.18 13.27
N LYS A 50 -4.44 3.78 14.52
CA LYS A 50 -4.77 4.61 15.70
C LYS A 50 -3.98 5.93 15.72
N VAL A 51 -2.69 5.86 15.39
CA VAL A 51 -1.81 7.04 15.32
C VAL A 51 -2.28 7.98 14.21
N PHE A 52 -2.62 7.46 13.03
CA PHE A 52 -3.16 8.24 11.91
C PHE A 52 -4.48 8.95 12.27
N ILE A 53 -5.42 8.24 12.90
CA ILE A 53 -6.69 8.82 13.36
C ILE A 53 -6.43 9.92 14.40
N GLY A 54 -5.49 9.72 15.33
CA GLY A 54 -5.11 10.72 16.33
C GLY A 54 -4.53 12.00 15.70
N TYR A 55 -3.64 11.87 14.71
CA TYR A 55 -3.11 13.02 13.98
C TYR A 55 -4.18 13.72 13.14
N GLY A 56 -5.08 12.97 12.51
CA GLY A 56 -6.21 13.52 11.77
C GLY A 56 -7.11 14.40 12.64
N GLU A 57 -7.51 13.91 13.81
CA GLU A 57 -8.30 14.71 14.77
C GLU A 57 -7.53 15.91 15.33
N THR A 58 -6.21 15.81 15.46
CA THR A 58 -5.36 16.94 15.89
C THR A 58 -5.32 18.03 14.82
N LEU A 59 -5.06 17.65 13.57
CA LEU A 59 -5.05 18.57 12.42
C LEU A 59 -6.42 19.19 12.18
N ARG A 60 -7.51 18.43 12.39
CA ARG A 60 -8.89 18.95 12.26
C ARG A 60 -9.23 20.00 13.32
N LYS A 61 -8.52 20.02 14.45
CA LYS A 61 -8.64 21.03 15.51
C LYS A 61 -7.72 22.24 15.29
N VAL A 62 -6.80 22.18 14.32
CA VAL A 62 -5.95 23.32 13.97
C VAL A 62 -6.79 24.29 13.14
N THR A 63 -7.32 25.32 13.80
CA THR A 63 -7.90 26.47 13.13
C THR A 63 -6.81 27.49 12.88
N LEU A 64 -6.42 27.70 11.62
CA LEU A 64 -5.52 28.78 11.26
C LEU A 64 -6.26 30.11 11.32
N ASN A 65 -5.74 31.05 12.11
CA ASN A 65 -6.21 32.43 12.12
C ASN A 65 -5.70 33.14 10.87
N MET A 66 -6.60 33.34 9.90
CA MET A 66 -6.28 34.00 8.63
C MET A 66 -6.45 35.52 8.69
N ALA A 67 -6.85 36.10 9.83
CA ALA A 67 -7.14 37.54 9.94
C ALA A 67 -5.93 38.43 9.58
N PHE A 68 -4.71 37.93 9.77
CA PHE A 68 -3.50 38.64 9.34
C PHE A 68 -3.40 38.81 7.81
N PHE A 69 -3.91 37.85 7.03
CA PHE A 69 -3.92 37.90 5.57
C PHE A 69 -5.08 38.73 5.00
N GLU A 70 -6.00 39.19 5.85
CA GLU A 70 -7.12 40.05 5.46
C GLU A 70 -6.76 41.54 5.51
N ASP A 71 -5.58 41.90 6.05
CA ASP A 71 -5.10 43.27 6.10
C ASP A 71 -4.86 43.83 4.68
N ASP A 72 -5.42 45.01 4.41
CA ASP A 72 -5.41 45.69 3.12
C ASP A 72 -4.00 45.89 2.55
N ARG A 73 -2.98 45.98 3.41
CA ARG A 73 -1.58 46.08 3.00
C ARG A 73 -1.09 44.83 2.27
N PHE A 74 -1.60 43.65 2.64
CA PHE A 74 -1.29 42.37 1.99
C PHE A 74 -2.20 42.07 0.78
N ARG A 75 -3.35 42.75 0.69
CA ARG A 75 -4.27 42.65 -0.45
C ARG A 75 -3.90 43.57 -1.63
N SER A 76 -2.92 44.47 -1.45
CA SER A 76 -2.44 45.41 -2.47
C SER A 76 -1.85 44.75 -3.72
N LEU A 77 -1.50 43.46 -3.66
CA LEU A 77 -0.97 42.67 -4.77
C LEU A 77 -1.95 41.63 -5.34
N ASN A 78 -3.19 41.57 -4.82
CA ASN A 78 -4.25 40.74 -5.40
C ASN A 78 -4.80 41.39 -6.68
N THR A 79 -3.97 41.39 -7.71
CA THR A 79 -4.38 41.73 -9.06
C THR A 79 -5.22 40.56 -9.61
N TYR A 80 -6.53 40.60 -9.36
CA TYR A 80 -7.52 39.67 -9.93
C TYR A 80 -7.81 39.94 -11.43
N THR A 81 -6.90 40.59 -12.17
CA THR A 81 -7.18 40.96 -13.58
C THR A 81 -7.06 39.79 -14.54
N THR A 82 -6.54 38.64 -14.10
CA THR A 82 -6.54 37.41 -14.90
C THR A 82 -7.38 36.33 -14.22
N PRO A 83 -8.51 35.91 -14.81
CA PRO A 83 -9.25 34.77 -14.30
C PRO A 83 -8.33 33.55 -14.29
N ILE A 84 -8.33 32.81 -13.17
CA ILE A 84 -7.59 31.55 -13.06
C ILE A 84 -8.29 30.56 -13.99
N ILE A 85 -7.65 30.22 -15.10
CA ILE A 85 -8.14 29.17 -15.99
C ILE A 85 -7.83 27.84 -15.30
N GLU A 86 -8.88 27.16 -14.80
CA GLU A 86 -8.75 25.82 -14.25
C GLU A 86 -8.12 24.87 -15.29
N GLN A 87 -6.95 24.32 -14.96
CA GLN A 87 -6.32 23.30 -15.79
C GLN A 87 -6.90 21.93 -15.40
N SER A 88 -7.20 21.11 -16.40
CA SER A 88 -7.66 19.74 -16.17
C SER A 88 -6.65 18.96 -15.34
N VAL A 89 -7.12 18.18 -14.36
CA VAL A 89 -6.26 17.34 -13.53
C VAL A 89 -5.61 16.28 -14.41
N GLY A 90 -4.31 16.45 -14.63
CA GLY A 90 -3.51 15.56 -15.45
C GLY A 90 -3.62 15.84 -16.96
N ARG A 91 -2.66 15.27 -17.68
CA ARG A 91 -2.65 15.27 -19.14
C ARG A 91 -3.27 13.96 -19.59
N ASN A 92 -4.19 13.98 -20.55
CA ASN A 92 -4.72 12.76 -21.17
C ASN A 92 -3.60 11.83 -21.68
N ASN A 93 -2.46 12.40 -22.08
CA ASN A 93 -1.25 11.66 -22.41
C ASN A 93 -0.03 12.32 -21.76
N PRO A 94 0.64 11.64 -20.80
CA PRO A 94 1.77 12.20 -20.06
C PRO A 94 3.04 12.37 -20.92
N PHE A 95 3.12 11.72 -22.09
CA PHE A 95 4.31 11.74 -22.96
C PHE A 95 4.18 12.68 -24.16
N THR A 96 3.06 13.39 -24.32
CA THR A 96 2.98 14.42 -25.37
C THR A 96 3.95 15.57 -25.03
N ARG A 97 4.39 16.36 -26.01
CA ARG A 97 5.23 17.53 -25.70
C ARG A 97 4.43 18.56 -24.90
N ALA A 98 5.06 19.24 -23.95
CA ALA A 98 4.40 20.31 -23.20
C ALA A 98 3.90 21.37 -24.19
N SER A 99 2.60 21.70 -24.13
CA SER A 99 2.05 22.77 -24.95
C SER A 99 2.76 24.06 -24.56
N LYS A 100 3.35 24.77 -25.52
CA LYS A 100 3.97 26.08 -25.25
C LYS A 100 2.89 26.98 -24.70
N VAL A 101 2.99 27.32 -23.42
CA VAL A 101 2.17 28.37 -22.81
C VAL A 101 2.44 29.64 -23.63
N GLN A 102 1.43 30.12 -24.33
CA GLN A 102 1.51 31.35 -25.11
C GLN A 102 1.64 32.50 -24.12
N THR A 103 2.86 32.94 -23.87
CA THR A 103 3.13 34.15 -23.10
C THR A 103 2.59 35.32 -23.90
N SER A 104 1.40 35.80 -23.56
CA SER A 104 0.92 37.10 -24.03
C SER A 104 1.86 38.16 -23.46
N SER A 105 2.73 38.70 -24.31
CA SER A 105 3.55 39.87 -24.00
C SER A 105 2.61 41.05 -23.71
N PRO A 106 2.78 41.80 -22.62
CA PRO A 106 2.02 43.02 -22.42
C PRO A 106 2.51 44.06 -23.42
N SER A 107 1.59 44.57 -24.24
CA SER A 107 1.82 45.77 -25.04
C SER A 107 1.85 46.97 -24.10
N PHE A 108 2.98 47.70 -24.07
CA PHE A 108 3.10 49.00 -23.43
C PHE A 108 2.41 50.09 -24.25
#